data_AF-A0A8J3IHA3-F1
#
_entry.id   AF-A0A8J3IHA3-F1
#
_cell.length_a   1.000
_cell.length_b   1.000
_cell.length_c   1.000
_cell.angle_alpha   90.00
_cell.angle_beta   90.00
_cell.angle_gamma   90.00
#
_symmetry.space_group_name_H-M   'P 1'
#
loop_
_entity.id
_entity.type
_entity.pdbx_description
1 polymer ?
#
loop_
_entity_poly.entity_id
_entity_poly.type
_entity_poly.pdbx_seq_one_letter_code
_entity_poly.pdbx_strand_id
1 'polypeptide(L)'
;MVTVNPEFVMEAQRNAPFRECINQAVLVVADGMGIVWATRFVGNPTPERVTGTDALPEVARRCAAKGYRLYLLGAAPGVAEAAAARLQEIAPGLQIAGTYAGSPAPVEEDEIIERIRAASADIVCVAYGAPAQELWIYRNLARLPVAVAIGVGGAFDFLSGRQLRAPGFMRQVGLEWLYRLYREPRRWRRMLALPQFAVLVFLKGRKTV
;
A
#
# COMPACT_ATOMS: atom_id res chain seq x y z
N MET A 1 -6.34 -2.33 -6.02
CA MET A 1 -6.54 -2.43 -4.56
C MET A 1 -5.79 -1.30 -3.88
N VAL A 2 -6.40 -0.67 -2.87
CA VAL A 2 -5.81 0.44 -2.09
C VAL A 2 -5.84 0.10 -0.60
N THR A 3 -4.74 0.33 0.10
CA THR A 3 -4.59 0.14 1.55
C THR A 3 -4.76 1.49 2.26
N VAL A 4 -6.00 1.85 2.60
CA VAL A 4 -6.31 3.19 3.13
C VAL A 4 -5.96 3.28 4.61
N ASN A 5 -5.21 4.32 4.95
CA ASN A 5 -4.89 4.70 6.33
C ASN A 5 -5.42 6.12 6.63
N PRO A 6 -5.32 6.64 7.87
CA PRO A 6 -5.80 7.98 8.20
C PRO A 6 -5.16 9.10 7.38
N GLU A 7 -3.88 8.98 7.01
CA GLU A 7 -3.20 9.97 6.16
C GLU A 7 -3.85 10.04 4.76
N PHE A 8 -4.26 8.90 4.20
CA PHE A 8 -4.96 8.85 2.91
C PHE A 8 -6.30 9.59 2.98
N VAL A 9 -7.08 9.37 4.05
CA VAL A 9 -8.38 10.03 4.21
C VAL A 9 -8.22 11.54 4.28
N MET A 10 -7.22 12.01 5.03
CA MET A 10 -6.91 13.44 5.13
C MET A 10 -6.39 14.02 3.81
N GLU A 11 -5.55 13.30 3.08
CA GLU A 11 -5.08 13.69 1.76
C GLU A 11 -6.25 13.80 0.76
N ALA A 12 -7.18 12.84 0.76
CA ALA A 12 -8.36 12.84 -0.09
C ALA A 12 -9.34 14.00 0.20
N GLN A 13 -9.31 14.60 1.40
CA GLN A 13 -10.11 15.81 1.67
C GLN A 13 -9.60 17.02 0.87
N ARG A 14 -8.28 17.10 0.60
CA ARG A 14 -7.64 18.23 -0.09
C ARG A 14 -7.23 17.95 -1.53
N ASN A 15 -7.20 16.70 -1.95
CA ASN A 15 -6.74 16.26 -3.26
C ASN A 15 -7.87 15.52 -4.00
N ALA A 16 -8.60 16.26 -4.85
CA ALA A 16 -9.74 15.71 -5.58
C ALA A 16 -9.37 14.54 -6.52
N PRO A 17 -8.27 14.60 -7.31
CA PRO A 17 -7.82 13.45 -8.09
C PRO A 17 -7.55 12.20 -7.24
N PHE A 18 -6.91 12.36 -6.08
CA PHE A 18 -6.62 11.23 -5.20
C PHE A 18 -7.88 10.65 -4.56
N ARG A 19 -8.85 11.50 -4.20
CA ARG A 19 -10.16 11.05 -3.71
C ARG A 19 -10.90 10.22 -4.75
N GLU A 20 -10.92 10.68 -5.99
CA GLU A 20 -11.55 9.94 -7.09
C GLU A 20 -10.87 8.58 -7.29
N CYS A 21 -9.54 8.56 -7.30
CA CYS A 21 -8.77 7.33 -7.40
C CYS A 21 -9.13 6.30 -6.30
N ILE A 22 -9.27 6.74 -5.04
CA ILE A 22 -9.65 5.84 -3.93
C ILE A 22 -11.08 5.33 -4.12
N ASN A 23 -12.01 6.19 -4.51
CA ASN A 23 -13.42 5.82 -4.70
C ASN A 23 -13.65 4.86 -5.87
N GLN A 24 -12.78 4.90 -6.88
CA GLN A 24 -12.80 3.99 -8.04
C GLN A 24 -12.09 2.65 -7.76
N ALA A 25 -11.47 2.47 -6.59
CA ALA A 25 -10.79 1.24 -6.26
C ALA A 25 -11.79 0.09 -6.01
N VAL A 26 -11.62 -1.02 -6.75
CA VAL A 26 -12.44 -2.24 -6.59
C VAL A 26 -12.36 -2.83 -5.17
N LEU A 27 -11.22 -2.65 -4.51
CA LEU A 27 -11.00 -3.13 -3.14
C LEU A 27 -10.22 -2.09 -2.35
N VAL A 28 -10.85 -1.61 -1.28
CA VAL A 28 -10.27 -0.72 -0.28
C VAL A 28 -10.15 -1.49 1.03
N VAL A 29 -8.93 -1.61 1.56
CA VAL A 29 -8.68 -2.29 2.84
C VAL A 29 -8.23 -1.32 3.92
N ALA A 30 -8.58 -1.62 5.17
CA ALA A 30 -8.24 -0.80 6.32
C ALA A 30 -6.79 -1.04 6.76
N ASP A 31 -5.91 -0.10 6.42
CA ASP A 31 -4.51 -0.10 6.84
C ASP A 31 -4.33 0.76 8.10
N GLY A 32 -4.16 0.09 9.23
CA GLY A 32 -3.89 0.73 10.52
C GLY A 32 -5.11 0.82 11.45
N MET A 33 -4.82 0.92 12.74
CA MET A 33 -5.86 0.94 13.78
C MET A 33 -6.74 2.19 13.75
N GLY A 34 -6.28 3.30 13.18
CA GLY A 34 -7.08 4.51 13.05
C GLY A 34 -8.33 4.31 12.20
N ILE A 35 -8.22 3.59 11.07
CA ILE A 35 -9.38 3.27 10.22
C ILE A 35 -10.30 2.25 10.89
N VAL A 36 -9.73 1.22 11.54
CA VAL A 36 -10.53 0.24 12.31
C VAL A 36 -11.32 0.90 13.44
N TRP A 37 -10.72 1.87 14.14
CA TRP A 37 -11.42 2.65 15.15
C TRP A 37 -12.52 3.51 14.53
N ALA A 38 -12.24 4.22 13.44
CA ALA A 38 -13.21 5.11 12.80
C ALA A 38 -14.44 4.36 12.29
N THR A 39 -14.24 3.19 11.68
CA THR A 39 -15.32 2.33 11.15
C THR A 39 -16.22 1.80 12.27
N ARG A 40 -15.64 1.43 13.42
CA ARG A 40 -16.40 1.10 14.65
C ARG A 40 -17.17 2.31 15.17
N PHE A 41 -16.54 3.50 15.19
CA PHE A 41 -17.17 4.72 15.69
C PHE A 41 -18.39 5.15 14.87
N VAL A 42 -18.34 4.98 13.54
CA VAL A 42 -19.46 5.29 12.64
C VAL A 42 -20.49 4.17 12.49
N GLY A 43 -20.37 3.09 13.28
CA GLY A 43 -21.35 2.00 13.30
C GLY A 43 -21.25 0.98 12.15
N ASN A 44 -20.17 1.01 11.35
CA ASN A 44 -19.95 0.06 10.26
C ASN A 44 -18.55 -0.58 10.38
N PRO A 45 -18.33 -1.49 11.34
CA PRO A 45 -17.00 -2.00 11.66
C PRO A 45 -16.40 -2.83 10.53
N THR A 46 -15.11 -2.63 10.25
CA THR A 46 -14.38 -3.56 9.37
C THR A 46 -14.10 -4.88 10.09
N PRO A 47 -14.07 -6.02 9.39
CA PRO A 47 -13.76 -7.31 10.00
C PRO A 47 -12.35 -7.34 10.59
N GLU A 48 -11.35 -6.80 9.88
CA GLU A 48 -9.96 -6.85 10.32
C GLU A 48 -9.09 -5.71 9.78
N ARG A 49 -7.91 -5.54 10.38
CA ARG A 49 -6.86 -4.64 9.91
C ARG A 49 -5.98 -5.37 8.89
N VAL A 50 -5.84 -4.81 7.69
CA VAL A 50 -5.00 -5.38 6.62
C VAL A 50 -3.96 -4.35 6.21
N THR A 51 -2.69 -4.61 6.52
CA THR A 51 -1.58 -3.74 6.09
C THR A 51 -1.00 -4.23 4.78
N GLY A 52 -0.49 -3.34 3.94
CA GLY A 52 0.19 -3.74 2.69
C GLY A 52 1.35 -4.72 2.93
N THR A 53 2.04 -4.58 4.06
CA THR A 53 3.17 -5.45 4.44
C THR A 53 2.72 -6.82 4.95
N ASP A 54 1.52 -6.96 5.50
CA ASP A 54 0.96 -8.27 5.89
C ASP A 54 0.23 -8.94 4.71
N ALA A 55 -0.34 -8.15 3.79
CA ALA A 55 -1.03 -8.65 2.60
C ALA A 55 -0.08 -9.26 1.56
N LEU A 56 1.08 -8.66 1.34
CA LEU A 56 1.99 -9.06 0.26
C LEU A 56 2.53 -10.50 0.40
N PRO A 57 2.93 -11.00 1.60
CA PRO A 57 3.24 -12.42 1.79
C PRO A 57 2.09 -13.38 1.45
N GLU A 58 0.85 -13.00 1.76
CA GLU A 58 -0.32 -13.84 1.48
C GLU A 58 -0.68 -13.84 -0.01
N VAL A 59 -0.57 -12.67 -0.67
CA VAL A 59 -0.65 -12.57 -2.14
C VAL A 59 0.41 -13.47 -2.78
N ALA A 60 1.65 -13.43 -2.30
CA ALA A 60 2.72 -14.28 -2.81
C ALA A 60 2.42 -15.78 -2.67
N ARG A 61 1.90 -16.23 -1.52
CA ARG A 61 1.49 -17.64 -1.35
C ARG A 61 0.40 -18.05 -2.33
N ARG A 62 -0.59 -17.18 -2.56
CA ARG A 62 -1.66 -17.44 -3.54
C ARG A 62 -1.13 -17.47 -4.96
N CYS A 63 -0.21 -16.58 -5.31
CA CYS A 63 0.48 -16.60 -6.60
C CYS A 63 1.24 -17.91 -6.81
N ALA A 64 2.02 -18.35 -5.83
CA ALA A 64 2.75 -19.62 -5.88
C ALA A 64 1.79 -20.82 -6.06
N ALA A 65 0.68 -20.85 -5.31
CA ALA A 65 -0.30 -21.93 -5.39
C ALA A 65 -1.09 -21.97 -6.72
N LYS A 66 -1.26 -20.81 -7.38
CA LYS A 66 -2.05 -20.68 -8.62
C LYS A 66 -1.21 -20.51 -9.88
N GLY A 67 0.11 -20.37 -9.75
CA GLY A 67 1.02 -20.11 -10.86
C GLY A 67 0.95 -18.69 -11.41
N TYR A 68 0.42 -17.72 -10.65
CA TYR A 68 0.41 -16.32 -11.07
C TYR A 68 1.78 -15.67 -10.89
N ARG A 69 2.12 -14.76 -11.80
CA ARG A 69 3.40 -14.06 -11.84
C ARG A 69 3.28 -12.66 -11.27
N LEU A 70 4.14 -12.36 -10.31
CA LEU A 70 4.12 -11.10 -9.57
C LEU A 70 5.23 -10.16 -10.07
N TYR A 71 4.89 -8.89 -10.29
CA TYR A 71 5.83 -7.83 -10.64
C TYR A 71 5.94 -6.81 -9.51
N LEU A 72 7.17 -6.45 -9.14
CA LEU A 72 7.46 -5.53 -8.04
C LEU A 72 8.00 -4.21 -8.61
N LEU A 73 7.18 -3.15 -8.55
CA LEU A 73 7.48 -1.84 -9.09
C LEU A 73 7.67 -0.81 -7.97
N GLY A 74 8.73 0.00 -8.01
CA GLY A 74 8.97 1.06 -7.03
C GLY A 74 10.04 0.73 -6.00
N ALA A 75 10.08 1.55 -4.95
CA ALA A 75 11.15 1.62 -3.95
C ALA A 75 12.52 2.06 -4.51
N ALA A 76 13.52 2.15 -3.63
CA ALA A 76 14.88 2.49 -4.04
C ALA A 76 15.52 1.34 -4.86
N PRO A 77 16.52 1.61 -5.72
CA PRO A 77 17.23 0.58 -6.46
C PRO A 77 17.72 -0.56 -5.54
N GLY A 78 17.45 -1.81 -5.91
CA GLY A 78 17.82 -3.01 -5.15
C GLY A 78 16.79 -3.43 -4.08
N VAL A 79 15.85 -2.56 -3.70
CA VAL A 79 14.87 -2.86 -2.65
C VAL A 79 13.78 -3.81 -3.15
N ALA A 80 13.30 -3.63 -4.38
CA ALA A 80 12.32 -4.53 -4.99
C ALA A 80 12.90 -5.93 -5.21
N GLU A 81 14.16 -6.03 -5.63
CA GLU A 81 14.90 -7.29 -5.83
C GLU A 81 15.05 -8.04 -4.50
N ALA A 82 15.48 -7.35 -3.43
CA ALA A 82 15.61 -7.95 -2.11
C ALA A 82 14.23 -8.40 -1.55
N ALA A 83 13.18 -7.60 -1.78
CA ALA A 83 11.82 -7.98 -1.41
C ALA A 83 11.36 -9.22 -2.21
N ALA A 84 11.69 -9.32 -3.49
CA ALA A 84 11.39 -10.47 -4.34
C ALA A 84 12.00 -11.75 -3.79
N ALA A 85 13.30 -11.73 -3.49
CA ALA A 85 14.03 -12.87 -2.92
C ALA A 85 13.37 -13.33 -1.61
N ARG A 86 13.04 -12.38 -0.72
CA ARG A 86 12.38 -12.69 0.54
C ARG A 86 10.98 -13.30 0.34
N LEU A 87 10.22 -12.84 -0.64
CA LEU A 87 8.90 -13.40 -0.96
C LEU A 87 9.01 -14.83 -1.49
N GLN A 88 10.04 -15.13 -2.30
CA GLN A 88 10.28 -16.48 -2.79
C GLN A 88 10.68 -17.47 -1.68
N GLU A 89 11.40 -17.00 -0.66
CA GLU A 89 11.65 -17.79 0.56
C GLU A 89 10.36 -18.08 1.34
N ILE A 90 9.46 -17.09 1.45
CA ILE A 90 8.19 -17.21 2.17
C ILE A 90 7.17 -18.08 1.41
N ALA A 91 7.20 -18.04 0.09
CA ALA A 91 6.28 -18.74 -0.80
C ALA A 91 7.07 -19.52 -1.88
N PRO A 92 7.57 -20.73 -1.54
CA PRO A 92 8.23 -21.59 -2.51
C PRO A 92 7.35 -21.84 -3.74
N GLY A 93 7.91 -21.69 -4.94
CA GLY A 93 7.17 -21.76 -6.21
C GLY A 93 6.59 -20.43 -6.70
N LEU A 94 6.75 -19.33 -5.96
CA LEU A 94 6.40 -18.00 -6.42
C LEU A 94 7.23 -17.61 -7.66
N GLN A 95 6.51 -17.19 -8.71
CA GLN A 95 7.11 -16.63 -9.91
C GLN A 95 7.17 -15.11 -9.81
N ILE A 96 8.38 -14.56 -9.85
CA ILE A 96 8.61 -13.12 -9.98
C ILE A 96 8.81 -12.82 -11.46
N ALA A 97 7.86 -12.10 -12.05
CA ALA A 97 7.90 -11.70 -13.47
C ALA A 97 9.03 -10.68 -13.73
N GLY A 98 9.28 -9.82 -12.74
CA GLY A 98 10.31 -8.79 -12.82
C GLY A 98 10.25 -7.84 -11.64
N THR A 99 11.34 -7.08 -11.48
CA THR A 99 11.46 -5.98 -10.54
C THR A 99 11.92 -4.75 -11.31
N TYR A 100 11.44 -3.58 -10.90
CA TYR A 100 11.93 -2.32 -11.45
C TYR A 100 11.70 -1.20 -10.45
N ALA A 101 12.73 -0.41 -10.14
CA ALA A 101 12.57 0.75 -9.28
C ALA A 101 11.66 1.78 -9.96
N GLY A 102 12.08 2.31 -11.12
CA GLY A 102 11.34 3.31 -11.89
C GLY A 102 10.91 4.53 -11.08
N SER A 103 10.05 5.36 -11.68
CA SER A 103 9.41 6.46 -10.95
C SER A 103 7.94 6.66 -11.37
N PRO A 104 7.12 7.32 -10.54
CA PRO A 104 5.73 7.64 -10.89
C PRO A 104 5.63 8.82 -11.88
N ALA A 105 6.75 9.28 -12.45
CA ALA A 105 6.77 10.39 -13.39
C ALA A 105 6.11 10.00 -14.72
N PRO A 106 5.24 10.86 -15.30
CA PRO A 106 4.56 10.56 -16.57
C PRO A 106 5.49 10.15 -17.72
N VAL A 107 6.71 10.71 -17.75
CA VAL A 107 7.70 10.43 -18.80
C VAL A 107 8.25 9.00 -18.78
N GLU A 108 8.14 8.30 -17.66
CA GLU A 108 8.59 6.90 -17.52
C GLU A 108 7.45 5.89 -17.68
N GLU A 109 6.18 6.34 -17.73
CA GLU A 109 5.01 5.46 -17.69
C GLU A 109 4.99 4.44 -18.85
N ASP A 110 5.32 4.88 -20.05
CA ASP A 110 5.31 4.02 -21.24
C ASP A 110 6.39 2.93 -21.15
N GLU A 111 7.59 3.28 -20.70
CA GLU A 111 8.67 2.30 -20.49
C GLU A 111 8.27 1.27 -19.42
N ILE A 112 7.70 1.74 -18.30
CA ILE A 112 7.27 0.86 -17.21
C ILE A 112 6.18 -0.10 -17.68
N ILE A 113 5.17 0.38 -18.41
CA ILE A 113 4.09 -0.46 -18.94
C ILE A 113 4.64 -1.52 -19.88
N GLU A 114 5.56 -1.17 -20.78
CA GLU A 114 6.15 -2.14 -21.70
C GLU A 114 7.05 -3.17 -21.00
N ARG A 115 7.77 -2.77 -19.94
CA ARG A 115 8.50 -3.73 -19.09
C ARG A 115 7.56 -4.73 -18.42
N ILE A 116 6.42 -4.27 -17.90
CA ILE A 116 5.40 -5.13 -17.28
C ILE A 116 4.78 -6.06 -18.33
N ARG A 117 4.50 -5.54 -19.54
CA ARG A 117 3.98 -6.32 -20.68
C ARG A 117 4.94 -7.42 -21.10
N ALA A 118 6.22 -7.08 -21.29
CA ALA A 118 7.27 -8.01 -21.70
C ALA A 118 7.52 -9.09 -20.65
N ALA A 119 7.45 -8.73 -19.36
CA ALA A 119 7.47 -9.69 -18.25
C ALA A 119 6.19 -10.54 -18.16
N SER A 120 5.12 -10.10 -18.84
CA SER A 120 3.79 -10.69 -18.86
C SER A 120 3.23 -10.91 -17.45
N ALA A 121 3.41 -9.94 -16.56
CA ALA A 121 2.95 -10.05 -15.18
C ALA A 121 1.42 -10.23 -15.09
N ASP A 122 0.95 -11.04 -14.15
CA ASP A 122 -0.48 -11.15 -13.86
C ASP A 122 -0.91 -10.11 -12.81
N ILE A 123 0.00 -9.82 -11.88
CA ILE A 123 -0.22 -8.92 -10.74
C ILE A 123 0.97 -7.97 -10.61
N VAL A 124 0.69 -6.68 -10.45
CA VAL A 124 1.71 -5.66 -10.13
C VAL A 124 1.52 -5.09 -8.73
N CYS A 125 2.59 -5.05 -7.96
CA CYS A 125 2.67 -4.39 -6.66
C CYS A 125 3.51 -3.12 -6.80
N VAL A 126 2.94 -1.96 -6.47
CA VAL A 126 3.54 -0.63 -6.68
C VAL A 126 3.90 0.03 -5.34
N ALA A 127 5.15 0.44 -5.20
CA ALA A 127 5.75 0.99 -3.99
C ALA A 127 6.38 2.38 -4.22
N TYR A 128 5.66 3.29 -4.90
CA TYR A 128 6.09 4.69 -5.04
C TYR A 128 5.76 5.56 -3.82
N GLY A 129 5.02 5.00 -2.86
CA GLY A 129 4.49 5.73 -1.74
C GLY A 129 3.24 6.54 -2.11
N ALA A 130 2.42 6.79 -1.12
CA ALA A 130 1.19 7.55 -1.30
C ALA A 130 1.47 9.06 -1.33
N PRO A 131 0.73 9.84 -2.16
CA PRO A 131 -0.35 9.40 -3.06
C PRO A 131 0.11 8.96 -4.46
N ALA A 132 1.42 8.97 -4.73
CA ALA A 132 1.97 8.82 -6.07
C ALA A 132 1.67 7.44 -6.69
N GLN A 133 1.74 6.36 -5.91
CA GLN A 133 1.47 5.01 -6.40
C GLN A 133 0.00 4.83 -6.82
N GLU A 134 -0.96 5.36 -6.04
CA GLU A 134 -2.38 5.27 -6.37
C GLU A 134 -2.69 6.06 -7.65
N LEU A 135 -2.18 7.29 -7.73
CA LEU A 135 -2.36 8.14 -8.91
C LEU A 135 -1.73 7.52 -10.15
N TRP A 136 -0.53 6.94 -10.04
CA TRP A 136 0.11 6.24 -11.14
C TRP A 136 -0.72 5.04 -11.62
N ILE A 137 -1.23 4.20 -10.71
CA ILE A 137 -2.10 3.08 -11.05
C ILE A 137 -3.36 3.60 -11.74
N TYR A 138 -4.00 4.62 -11.20
CA TYR A 138 -5.25 5.16 -11.72
C TYR A 138 -5.11 5.74 -13.13
N ARG A 139 -4.05 6.52 -13.38
CA ARG A 139 -3.75 7.08 -14.72
C ARG A 139 -3.52 5.98 -15.77
N ASN A 140 -2.91 4.86 -15.36
CA ASN A 140 -2.50 3.80 -16.27
C ASN A 140 -3.44 2.59 -16.27
N LEU A 141 -4.55 2.64 -15.52
CA LEU A 141 -5.41 1.48 -15.27
C LEU A 141 -5.92 0.83 -16.57
N ALA A 142 -6.29 1.63 -17.57
CA ALA A 142 -6.78 1.16 -18.86
C ALA A 142 -5.69 0.53 -19.76
N ARG A 143 -4.41 0.81 -19.47
CA ARG A 143 -3.25 0.41 -20.29
C ARG A 143 -2.43 -0.71 -19.64
N LEU A 144 -2.57 -0.87 -18.32
CA LEU A 144 -1.83 -1.85 -17.54
C LEU A 144 -2.20 -3.29 -17.97
N PRO A 145 -1.22 -4.09 -18.44
CA PRO A 145 -1.48 -5.43 -18.98
C PRO A 145 -1.51 -6.48 -17.85
N VAL A 146 -2.24 -6.20 -16.77
CA VAL A 146 -2.29 -7.03 -15.56
C VAL A 146 -3.72 -7.17 -15.08
N ALA A 147 -4.04 -8.27 -14.41
CA ALA A 147 -5.36 -8.48 -13.83
C ALA A 147 -5.56 -7.67 -12.53
N VAL A 148 -4.48 -7.46 -11.77
CA VAL A 148 -4.53 -6.78 -10.47
C VAL A 148 -3.35 -5.83 -10.29
N ALA A 149 -3.65 -4.59 -9.90
CA ALA A 149 -2.67 -3.61 -9.42
C ALA A 149 -2.91 -3.29 -7.93
N ILE A 150 -1.84 -3.34 -7.13
CA ILE A 150 -1.90 -3.15 -5.68
C ILE A 150 -0.90 -2.07 -5.27
N GLY A 151 -1.37 -1.00 -4.65
CA GLY A 151 -0.49 -0.07 -3.94
C GLY A 151 -0.03 -0.71 -2.63
N VAL A 152 1.29 -0.89 -2.43
CA VAL A 152 1.84 -1.58 -1.25
C VAL A 152 2.68 -0.67 -0.36
N GLY A 153 2.90 0.60 -0.75
CA GLY A 153 3.61 1.58 0.06
C GLY A 153 5.02 1.10 0.42
N GLY A 154 5.43 1.32 1.67
CA GLY A 154 6.75 0.90 2.17
C GLY A 154 6.91 -0.60 2.43
N ALA A 155 6.02 -1.47 1.91
CA ALA A 155 6.10 -2.91 2.17
C ALA A 155 7.44 -3.52 1.71
N PHE A 156 8.01 -3.04 0.60
CA PHE A 156 9.29 -3.54 0.10
C PHE A 156 10.45 -3.20 1.04
N ASP A 157 10.46 -2.00 1.65
CA ASP A 157 11.48 -1.64 2.64
C ASP A 157 11.46 -2.57 3.87
N PHE A 158 10.29 -3.06 4.29
CA PHE A 158 10.19 -4.03 5.37
C PHE A 158 10.62 -5.44 4.94
N LEU A 159 10.24 -5.88 3.75
CA LEU A 159 10.58 -7.21 3.24
C LEU A 159 12.08 -7.35 2.91
N SER A 160 12.68 -6.30 2.37
CA SER A 160 14.12 -6.21 2.10
C SER A 160 14.98 -6.11 3.38
N GLY A 161 14.38 -5.94 4.56
CA GLY A 161 15.10 -5.74 5.82
C GLY A 161 15.68 -4.33 6.01
N ARG A 162 15.47 -3.42 5.05
CA ARG A 162 15.93 -2.02 5.13
C ARG A 162 15.25 -1.23 6.25
N GLN A 163 13.96 -1.50 6.51
CA GLN A 163 13.23 -0.98 7.66
C GLN A 163 12.87 -2.11 8.63
N LEU A 164 13.10 -1.89 9.93
CA LEU A 164 12.63 -2.82 10.96
C LEU A 164 11.19 -2.51 11.30
N ARG A 165 10.36 -3.56 11.37
CA ARG A 165 8.97 -3.46 11.85
C ARG A 165 8.95 -3.16 13.34
N ALA A 166 7.88 -2.50 13.79
CA ALA A 166 7.64 -2.31 15.21
C ALA A 166 7.50 -3.67 15.93
N PRO A 167 7.95 -3.80 17.19
CA PRO A 167 7.75 -5.01 18.00
C PRO A 167 6.28 -5.48 18.01
N GLY A 168 6.08 -6.79 18.12
CA GLY A 168 4.75 -7.42 18.04
C GLY A 168 3.71 -6.80 18.99
N PHE A 169 4.09 -6.51 20.24
CA PHE A 169 3.20 -5.86 21.21
C PHE A 169 2.75 -4.47 20.73
N MET A 170 3.67 -3.65 20.20
CA MET A 170 3.35 -2.32 19.68
C MET A 170 2.40 -2.38 18.48
N ARG A 171 2.55 -3.41 17.62
CA ARG A 171 1.63 -3.63 16.50
C ARG A 171 0.23 -4.03 16.98
N GLN A 172 0.15 -4.86 18.02
CA GLN A 172 -1.12 -5.31 18.61
C GLN A 172 -1.87 -4.16 19.29
N VAL A 173 -1.17 -3.28 20.01
CA VAL A 173 -1.78 -2.10 20.65
C VAL A 173 -1.92 -0.89 19.72
N GLY A 174 -1.56 -1.03 18.43
CA GLY A 174 -1.71 0.04 17.44
C GLY A 174 -0.68 1.17 17.52
N LEU A 175 0.43 0.98 18.24
CA LEU A 175 1.53 1.96 18.42
C LEU A 175 2.61 1.88 17.32
N GLU A 176 2.34 1.18 16.22
CA GLU A 176 3.30 1.08 15.10
C GLU A 176 3.66 2.47 14.54
N TRP A 177 2.71 3.41 14.53
CA TRP A 177 2.96 4.80 14.11
C TRP A 177 3.96 5.50 15.04
N LEU A 178 3.91 5.24 16.35
CA LEU A 178 4.78 5.87 17.34
C LEU A 178 6.22 5.35 17.21
N TYR A 179 6.37 4.05 16.97
CA TYR A 179 7.67 3.46 16.67
C TYR A 179 8.28 4.05 15.39
N ARG A 180 7.48 4.25 14.35
CA ARG A 180 7.95 4.89 13.11
C ARG A 180 8.35 6.36 13.34
N LEU A 181 7.63 7.12 14.17
CA LEU A 181 8.01 8.48 14.53
C LEU A 181 9.36 8.52 15.24
N TYR A 182 9.54 7.64 16.21
CA TYR A 182 10.79 7.54 16.96
C TYR A 182 11.99 7.30 16.04
N ARG A 183 11.82 6.45 15.00
CA ARG A 183 12.89 6.16 14.03
C ARG A 183 13.04 7.20 12.92
N GLU A 184 11.96 7.85 12.52
CA GLU A 184 11.95 8.89 11.49
C GLU A 184 11.31 10.18 12.02
N PRO A 185 11.99 10.94 12.89
CA PRO A 185 11.41 12.10 13.55
C PRO A 185 10.94 13.17 12.57
N ARG A 186 11.52 13.26 11.36
CA ARG A 186 11.08 14.15 10.28
C ARG A 186 9.63 13.91 9.83
N ARG A 187 9.03 12.75 10.13
CA ARG A 187 7.63 12.43 9.82
C ARG A 187 6.61 13.08 10.74
N TRP A 188 7.02 13.80 11.79
CA TRP A 188 6.11 14.43 12.75
C TRP A 188 5.00 15.27 12.08
N ARG A 189 5.32 15.98 10.98
CA ARG A 189 4.35 16.78 10.22
C ARG A 189 3.23 15.94 9.61
N ARG A 190 3.57 14.76 9.09
CA ARG A 190 2.58 13.82 8.53
C ARG A 190 1.67 13.27 9.61
N MET A 191 2.19 13.13 10.84
CA MET A 191 1.43 12.58 11.95
C MET A 191 0.41 13.52 12.55
N LEU A 192 0.46 14.82 12.23
CA LEU A 192 -0.64 15.75 12.50
C LEU A 192 -1.94 15.34 11.79
N ALA A 193 -1.87 14.50 10.75
CA ALA A 193 -3.04 13.93 10.12
C ALA A 193 -3.85 13.02 11.06
N LEU A 194 -3.21 12.37 12.05
CA LEU A 194 -3.89 11.48 12.99
C LEU A 194 -4.90 12.20 13.90
N PRO A 195 -4.53 13.27 14.63
CA PRO A 195 -5.50 14.02 15.44
C PRO A 195 -6.54 14.73 14.56
N GLN A 196 -6.15 15.27 13.41
CA GLN A 196 -7.09 15.88 12.46
C GLN A 196 -8.12 14.88 11.96
N PHE A 197 -7.69 13.66 11.64
CA PHE A 197 -8.57 12.56 11.24
C PHE A 197 -9.55 12.20 12.36
N ALA A 198 -9.07 12.05 13.60
CA ALA A 198 -9.94 11.73 14.73
C ALA A 198 -11.03 12.80 14.96
N VAL A 199 -10.66 14.09 14.88
CA VAL A 199 -11.63 15.20 14.96
C VAL A 199 -12.63 15.14 13.81
N LEU A 200 -12.16 14.90 12.58
CA LEU A 200 -13.02 14.79 11.41
C LEU A 200 -14.05 13.66 11.57
N VAL A 201 -13.62 12.48 12.04
CA VAL A 201 -14.48 11.33 12.33
C VAL A 201 -15.50 11.67 13.41
N PHE A 202 -15.10 12.37 14.48
CA PHE A 202 -16.03 12.77 15.54
C PHE A 202 -17.10 13.75 15.04
N LEU A 203 -16.71 14.75 14.24
CA LEU A 203 -17.60 15.78 13.73
C LEU A 203 -18.56 15.27 12.65
N LYS A 204 -18.07 14.42 11.73
CA LYS A 204 -18.88 13.91 10.61
C LYS A 204 -19.58 12.59 10.95
N GLY A 205 -18.99 11.73 11.75
CA GLY A 205 -19.56 10.43 12.13
C GLY A 205 -20.90 10.54 12.85
N ARG A 206 -21.05 11.54 13.72
CA ARG A 206 -22.32 11.83 14.44
C ARG A 206 -23.48 12.29 13.56
N LYS A 207 -23.24 12.71 12.31
CA LYS A 207 -24.30 13.13 11.37
C LYS A 207 -24.83 11.98 10.51
N THR A 208 -24.24 10.79 10.62
CA THR A 208 -24.52 9.65 9.74
C THR A 208 -25.16 8.47 10.47
N VAL A 209 -25.49 8.65 11.75
CA VAL A 209 -26.20 7.68 12.61
C VAL A 209 -27.63 8.16 12.83
#